data_AF-A0A4R3K6K7-F1
#
_entry.id   AF-A0A4R3K6K7-F1
#
_cell.length_a   1.000
_cell.length_b   1.000
_cell.length_c   1.000
_cell.angle_alpha   90.00
_cell.angle_beta   90.00
_cell.angle_gamma   90.00
#
_symmetry.space_group_name_H-M   'P 1'
#
loop_
_entity.id
_entity.type
_entity.pdbx_description
1 polymer ?
#
loop_
_entity_poly.entity_id
_entity_poly.type
_entity_poly.pdbx_seq_one_letter_code
_entity_poly.pdbx_strand_id
1 'polypeptide(L)'
;MRKIAIYGKGGIGKSTTQQNTAGAMAHFFGKKVFIHGCDPKADSTRMILGGMNQKTLMDMLRDEGEEKITVDRVVKEGYGGIRCVESGGPEPGVGCAGRGVITAIDLMEKNGAYTDDLDFVFFDVLGDVVCGGFAMPIREGKAQEVYIVASGEMMAIYAANNICKGLLKYAKQSGVRLGGIICNSRNVDKEKEFLEEFTSAIGTKMIHFVPRDNVVQKAEFNKKTVVEYDAECNQANEYKTLAQKIIDNKDFVIPHPLKMDDLEAMVVKYGISD
;
A
#
# COMPACT_ATOMS: atom_id res chain seq x y z
N MET A 1 -7.83 -8.89 13.56
CA MET A 1 -7.12 -7.81 12.83
C MET A 1 -6.12 -8.40 11.84
N ARG A 2 -6.23 -8.03 10.55
CA ARG A 2 -5.25 -8.36 9.49
C ARG A 2 -4.34 -7.15 9.25
N LYS A 3 -3.02 -7.33 9.32
CA LYS A 3 -2.04 -6.26 9.09
C LYS A 3 -1.43 -6.41 7.70
N ILE A 4 -1.76 -5.47 6.82
CA ILE A 4 -1.46 -5.50 5.39
C ILE A 4 -0.46 -4.39 5.06
N ALA A 5 0.63 -4.72 4.35
CA ALA A 5 1.50 -3.73 3.76
C ALA A 5 1.29 -3.63 2.24
N ILE A 6 1.16 -2.40 1.75
CA ILE A 6 1.01 -2.09 0.33
C ILE A 6 2.33 -1.51 -0.18
N TYR A 7 2.93 -2.19 -1.15
CA TYR A 7 4.19 -1.80 -1.78
C TYR A 7 4.01 -1.52 -3.28
N GLY A 8 5.07 -1.07 -3.94
CA GLY A 8 5.08 -0.74 -5.37
C GLY A 8 5.95 0.49 -5.69
N LYS A 9 6.24 0.67 -6.98
CA LYS A 9 7.05 1.79 -7.49
C LYS A 9 6.45 3.15 -7.12
N GLY A 10 7.28 4.17 -6.97
CA GLY A 10 6.89 5.56 -6.81
C GLY A 10 6.06 6.04 -8.00
N GLY A 11 5.00 6.78 -7.73
CA GLY A 11 4.13 7.32 -8.78
C GLY A 11 3.20 6.29 -9.43
N ILE A 12 3.24 5.01 -9.04
CA ILE A 12 2.36 3.96 -9.61
C ILE A 12 0.89 4.12 -9.20
N GLY A 13 0.59 4.89 -8.15
CA GLY A 13 -0.76 5.06 -7.59
C GLY A 13 -1.06 4.16 -6.37
N LYS A 14 -0.03 3.84 -5.57
CA LYS A 14 -0.17 3.07 -4.31
C LYS A 14 -1.18 3.70 -3.36
N SER A 15 -0.89 4.93 -2.91
CA SER A 15 -1.70 5.65 -1.92
C SER A 15 -3.13 5.89 -2.41
N THR A 16 -3.31 6.17 -3.71
CA THR A 16 -4.63 6.24 -4.35
C THR A 16 -5.38 4.92 -4.24
N THR A 17 -4.75 3.81 -4.64
CA THR A 17 -5.35 2.47 -4.58
C THR A 17 -5.65 2.06 -3.13
N GLN A 18 -4.71 2.31 -2.22
CA GLN A 18 -4.82 2.01 -0.79
C GLN A 18 -6.00 2.73 -0.16
N GLN A 19 -6.10 4.05 -0.33
CA GLN A 19 -7.16 4.86 0.29
C GLN A 19 -8.53 4.53 -0.29
N ASN A 20 -8.62 4.32 -1.60
CA ASN A 20 -9.89 3.89 -2.21
C ASN A 20 -10.32 2.49 -1.76
N THR A 21 -9.37 1.56 -1.63
CA THR A 21 -9.65 0.21 -1.10
C THR A 21 -10.12 0.29 0.35
N ALA A 22 -9.46 1.08 1.19
CA ALA A 22 -9.87 1.31 2.59
C ALA A 22 -11.27 1.95 2.66
N GLY A 23 -11.52 2.98 1.84
CA GLY A 23 -12.83 3.62 1.72
C GLY A 23 -13.92 2.64 1.28
N ALA A 24 -13.62 1.75 0.34
CA ALA A 24 -14.55 0.69 -0.08
C ALA A 24 -14.79 -0.35 1.03
N MET A 25 -13.75 -0.76 1.76
CA MET A 25 -13.86 -1.66 2.92
C MET A 25 -14.77 -1.10 4.01
N ALA A 26 -14.60 0.18 4.34
CA ALA A 26 -15.44 0.86 5.33
C ALA A 26 -16.88 1.04 4.82
N HIS A 27 -17.04 1.60 3.61
CA HIS A 27 -18.35 1.98 3.08
C HIS A 27 -19.23 0.78 2.69
N PHE A 28 -18.72 -0.17 1.92
CA PHE A 28 -19.53 -1.28 1.39
C PHE A 28 -19.57 -2.50 2.31
N PHE A 29 -18.58 -2.67 3.19
CA PHE A 29 -18.42 -3.88 3.99
C PHE A 29 -18.37 -3.63 5.50
N GLY A 30 -18.51 -2.37 5.93
CA GLY A 30 -18.55 -1.99 7.35
C GLY A 30 -17.27 -2.34 8.11
N LYS A 31 -16.13 -2.43 7.43
CA LYS A 31 -14.86 -2.83 8.05
C LYS A 31 -14.19 -1.65 8.75
N LYS A 32 -13.68 -1.91 9.95
CA LYS A 32 -12.87 -0.96 10.71
C LYS A 32 -11.43 -1.01 10.22
N VAL A 33 -11.00 0.05 9.53
CA VAL A 33 -9.67 0.13 8.92
C VAL A 33 -8.84 1.22 9.60
N PHE A 34 -7.57 0.92 9.81
CA PHE A 34 -6.55 1.88 10.23
C PHE A 34 -5.50 2.03 9.13
N ILE A 35 -5.16 3.24 8.75
CA ILE A 35 -4.10 3.55 7.78
C ILE A 35 -2.92 4.16 8.53
N HIS A 36 -1.76 3.51 8.43
CA HIS A 36 -0.48 4.04 8.82
C HIS A 36 0.33 4.34 7.56
N GLY A 37 0.48 5.62 7.23
CA GLY A 37 1.32 6.05 6.12
C GLY A 37 2.81 5.92 6.45
N CYS A 38 3.53 5.10 5.68
CA CYS A 38 4.96 4.82 5.85
C CYS A 38 5.78 5.32 4.65
N ASP A 39 5.20 6.17 3.80
CA ASP A 39 5.90 6.92 2.75
C ASP A 39 6.31 8.29 3.32
N PRO A 40 7.60 8.70 3.20
CA PRO A 40 8.06 10.00 3.69
C PRO A 40 7.35 11.21 3.05
N LYS A 41 6.59 11.02 1.96
CA LYS A 41 5.75 12.07 1.35
C LYS A 41 4.56 12.48 2.22
N ALA A 42 4.14 11.64 3.17
CA ALA A 42 3.10 11.91 4.16
C ALA A 42 1.72 12.31 3.56
N ASP A 43 1.34 11.73 2.41
CA ASP A 43 0.06 11.94 1.74
C ASP A 43 -0.82 10.67 1.64
N SER A 44 -0.43 9.61 2.36
CA SER A 44 -1.09 8.30 2.41
C SER A 44 -2.50 8.34 2.99
N THR A 45 -2.85 9.39 3.72
CA THR A 45 -4.14 9.56 4.41
C THR A 45 -4.95 10.76 3.91
N ARG A 46 -4.41 11.50 2.93
CA ARG A 46 -4.92 12.82 2.52
C ARG A 46 -6.37 12.79 2.03
N MET A 47 -6.78 11.80 1.25
CA MET A 47 -8.16 11.72 0.74
C MET A 47 -9.14 11.27 1.81
N ILE A 48 -8.72 10.37 2.71
CA ILE A 48 -9.58 9.91 3.81
C ILE A 48 -9.87 11.05 4.79
N LEU A 49 -8.90 11.93 5.01
CA LEU A 49 -9.03 13.10 5.90
C LEU A 49 -9.53 14.36 5.18
N GLY A 50 -10.13 14.25 3.98
CA GLY A 50 -10.73 15.40 3.29
C GLY A 50 -9.71 16.49 2.88
N GLY A 51 -8.46 16.11 2.64
CA GLY A 51 -7.39 17.02 2.23
C GLY A 51 -6.56 17.59 3.38
N MET A 52 -6.88 17.24 4.62
CA MET A 52 -6.10 17.63 5.80
C MET A 52 -4.69 17.03 5.74
N ASN A 53 -3.69 17.89 5.89
CA ASN A 53 -2.32 17.46 6.16
C ASN A 53 -2.16 17.31 7.67
N GLN A 54 -2.30 16.09 8.18
CA GLN A 54 -2.03 15.85 9.59
C GLN A 54 -0.54 15.97 9.88
N LYS A 55 -0.20 16.47 11.08
CA LYS A 55 1.19 16.54 11.54
C LYS A 55 1.71 15.12 11.74
N THR A 56 2.91 14.83 11.21
CA THR A 56 3.46 13.47 11.21
C THR A 56 4.03 13.10 12.57
N LEU A 57 4.20 11.80 12.83
CA LEU A 57 4.81 11.30 14.06
C LEU A 57 6.25 11.80 14.22
N MET A 58 7.03 11.83 13.14
CA MET A 58 8.40 12.33 13.18
C MET A 58 8.47 13.84 13.42
N ASP A 59 7.52 14.63 12.92
CA ASP A 59 7.46 16.06 13.20
C ASP A 59 7.05 16.31 14.66
N MET A 60 6.03 15.59 15.16
CA MET A 60 5.64 15.63 16.57
C MET A 60 6.81 15.27 17.49
N LEU A 61 7.54 14.20 17.17
CA LEU A 61 8.68 13.75 17.98
C LEU A 61 9.77 14.82 18.05
N ARG A 62 10.04 15.50 16.93
CA ARG A 62 11.07 16.55 16.84
C ARG A 62 10.67 17.82 17.57
N ASP A 63 9.43 18.26 17.39
CA ASP A 63 8.96 19.55 17.88
C ASP A 63 8.52 19.50 19.35
N GLU A 64 7.96 18.37 19.78
CA GLU A 64 7.20 18.27 21.02
C GLU A 64 7.64 17.13 21.95
N GLY A 65 8.52 16.23 21.49
CA GLY A 65 9.00 15.10 22.29
C GLY A 65 8.08 13.87 22.25
N GLU A 66 8.60 12.73 22.72
CA GLU A 66 7.90 11.43 22.68
C GLU A 66 6.67 11.42 23.59
N GLU A 67 6.74 12.07 24.75
CA GLU A 67 5.68 12.12 25.75
C GLU A 67 4.39 12.81 25.25
N LYS A 68 4.51 13.55 24.16
CA LYS A 68 3.42 14.27 23.50
C LYS A 68 2.75 13.48 22.38
N ILE A 69 3.29 12.30 22.04
CA ILE A 69 2.75 11.37 21.05
C ILE A 69 1.76 10.46 21.75
N THR A 70 0.50 10.89 21.84
CA THR A 70 -0.63 10.09 22.32
C THR A 70 -1.60 9.83 21.18
N VAL A 71 -2.35 8.71 21.27
CA VAL A 71 -3.26 8.26 20.20
C VAL A 71 -4.28 9.33 19.82
N ASP A 72 -4.86 10.03 20.80
CA ASP A 72 -5.84 11.10 20.60
C ASP A 72 -5.28 12.32 19.85
N ARG A 73 -3.98 12.58 19.99
CA ARG A 73 -3.32 13.71 19.33
C ARG A 73 -2.94 13.40 17.90
N VAL A 74 -2.40 12.20 17.66
CA VAL A 74 -1.78 11.83 16.37
C VAL A 74 -2.68 11.03 15.44
N VAL A 75 -3.68 10.32 15.98
CA VAL A 75 -4.65 9.60 15.14
C VAL A 75 -5.80 10.53 14.80
N LYS A 76 -6.11 10.62 13.52
CA LYS A 76 -7.30 11.32 13.02
C LYS A 76 -8.27 10.32 12.41
N GLU A 77 -9.55 10.54 12.62
CA GLU A 77 -10.61 9.76 12.01
C GLU A 77 -11.15 10.52 10.79
N GLY A 78 -11.31 9.82 9.68
CA GLY A 78 -11.80 10.38 8.42
C GLY A 78 -13.01 9.64 7.88
N TYR A 79 -13.14 9.63 6.55
CA TYR A 79 -14.24 8.98 5.85
C TYR A 79 -14.47 7.54 6.33
N GLY A 80 -15.73 7.17 6.59
CA GLY A 80 -16.12 5.83 7.00
C GLY A 80 -15.58 5.38 8.38
N GLY A 81 -15.16 6.31 9.23
CA GLY A 81 -14.56 5.99 10.53
C GLY A 81 -13.14 5.43 10.43
N ILE A 82 -12.49 5.61 9.27
CA ILE A 82 -11.12 5.12 9.04
C ILE A 82 -10.15 5.96 9.88
N ARG A 83 -9.34 5.28 10.67
CA ARG A 83 -8.33 5.91 11.52
C ARG A 83 -7.03 6.08 10.75
N CYS A 84 -6.38 7.22 10.88
CA CYS A 84 -5.25 7.63 10.06
C CYS A 84 -4.11 8.17 10.90
N VAL A 85 -2.87 7.83 10.54
CA VAL A 85 -1.64 8.44 11.05
C VAL A 85 -0.59 8.44 9.93
N GLU A 86 0.32 9.40 9.95
CA GLU A 86 1.49 9.44 9.05
C GLU A 86 2.77 9.31 9.87
N SER A 87 3.66 8.39 9.48
CA SER A 87 5.00 8.29 10.07
C SER A 87 5.75 9.60 9.87
N GLY A 88 5.74 10.14 8.65
CA GLY A 88 6.63 11.21 8.24
C GLY A 88 8.03 10.73 7.90
N GLY A 89 8.81 11.64 7.31
CA GLY A 89 10.22 11.40 6.97
C GLY A 89 11.15 12.30 7.78
N PRO A 90 12.45 12.04 7.75
CA PRO A 90 13.42 13.03 8.20
C PRO A 90 13.40 14.25 7.26
N GLU A 91 14.08 15.32 7.65
CA GLU A 91 14.25 16.48 6.76
C GLU A 91 14.87 16.05 5.42
N PRO A 92 14.44 16.62 4.28
CA PRO A 92 15.03 16.32 2.98
C PRO A 92 16.57 16.47 3.01
N GLY A 93 17.27 15.41 2.62
CA GLY A 93 18.74 15.38 2.63
C GLY A 93 19.39 14.99 3.95
N VAL A 94 18.62 14.71 5.01
CA VAL A 94 19.13 14.34 6.34
C VAL A 94 18.46 13.04 6.83
N GLY A 95 19.17 12.25 7.64
CA GLY A 95 18.59 11.10 8.34
C GLY A 95 18.30 9.87 7.46
N CYS A 96 17.44 8.98 7.96
CA CYS A 96 17.03 7.77 7.25
C CYS A 96 15.51 7.58 7.39
N ALA A 97 14.77 7.77 6.29
CA ALA A 97 13.31 7.58 6.25
C ALA A 97 12.88 6.21 6.78
N GLY A 98 13.62 5.17 6.42
CA GLY A 98 13.37 3.83 6.93
C GLY A 98 13.43 3.72 8.46
N ARG A 99 14.33 4.45 9.15
CA ARG A 99 14.36 4.47 10.63
C ARG A 99 13.17 5.24 11.22
N GLY A 100 12.74 6.32 10.57
CA GLY A 100 11.55 7.07 11.00
C GLY A 100 10.28 6.22 10.98
N VAL A 101 10.11 5.40 9.93
CA VAL A 101 8.99 4.45 9.83
C VAL A 101 9.01 3.41 10.97
N ILE A 102 10.19 2.87 11.31
CA ILE A 102 10.36 1.93 12.44
C ILE A 102 9.88 2.58 13.74
N THR A 103 10.45 3.74 14.06
CA THR A 103 10.11 4.49 15.28
C THR A 103 8.62 4.83 15.33
N ALA A 104 8.05 5.28 14.22
CA ALA A 104 6.62 5.59 14.13
C ALA A 104 5.74 4.38 14.43
N ILE A 105 6.02 3.22 13.82
CA ILE A 105 5.23 2.01 14.07
C ILE A 105 5.35 1.58 15.53
N ASP A 106 6.57 1.54 16.08
CA ASP A 106 6.79 1.12 17.47
C ASP A 106 6.12 2.05 18.49
N LEU A 107 6.14 3.36 18.26
CA LEU A 107 5.41 4.33 19.09
C LEU A 107 3.90 4.09 19.04
N MET A 108 3.34 3.81 17.86
CA MET A 108 1.91 3.54 17.73
C MET A 108 1.51 2.20 18.36
N GLU A 109 2.37 1.19 18.32
CA GLU A 109 2.15 -0.06 19.06
C GLU A 109 2.21 0.15 20.57
N LYS A 110 3.25 0.83 21.06
CA LYS A 110 3.44 1.14 22.49
C LYS A 110 2.26 1.92 23.07
N ASN A 111 1.71 2.85 22.30
CA ASN A 111 0.56 3.67 22.70
C ASN A 111 -0.79 2.99 22.48
N GLY A 112 -0.84 1.73 22.03
CA GLY A 112 -2.08 0.97 21.87
C GLY A 112 -2.98 1.47 20.74
N ALA A 113 -2.41 2.05 19.68
CA ALA A 113 -3.20 2.62 18.59
C ALA A 113 -3.93 1.56 17.74
N TYR A 114 -3.32 0.37 17.57
CA TYR A 114 -3.91 -0.76 16.84
C TYR A 114 -4.79 -1.59 17.78
N THR A 115 -6.01 -1.13 17.98
CA THR A 115 -6.99 -1.72 18.89
C THR A 115 -7.58 -3.03 18.35
N ASP A 116 -8.00 -3.93 19.25
CA ASP A 116 -8.51 -5.27 18.89
C ASP A 116 -9.80 -5.24 18.07
N ASP A 117 -10.55 -4.12 18.10
CA ASP A 117 -11.76 -3.93 17.32
C ASP A 117 -11.49 -3.59 15.85
N LEU A 118 -10.23 -3.37 15.45
CA LEU A 118 -9.86 -3.17 14.05
C LEU A 118 -9.90 -4.47 13.25
N ASP A 119 -10.55 -4.41 12.09
CA ASP A 119 -10.51 -5.49 11.11
C ASP A 119 -9.18 -5.49 10.35
N PHE A 120 -8.72 -4.30 9.94
CA PHE A 120 -7.55 -4.12 9.08
C PHE A 120 -6.63 -2.98 9.53
N VAL A 121 -5.32 -3.18 9.38
CA VAL A 121 -4.30 -2.12 9.43
C VAL A 121 -3.56 -2.12 8.10
N PHE A 122 -3.54 -0.98 7.40
CA PHE A 122 -2.81 -0.78 6.16
C PHE A 122 -1.55 0.03 6.42
N PHE A 123 -0.40 -0.53 6.05
CA PHE A 123 0.86 0.18 5.97
C PHE A 123 1.10 0.56 4.50
N ASP A 124 1.03 1.85 4.15
CA ASP A 124 1.39 2.32 2.81
C ASP A 124 2.90 2.59 2.76
N VAL A 125 3.67 1.66 2.19
CA VAL A 125 5.14 1.66 2.30
C VAL A 125 5.79 2.08 0.99
N LEU A 126 6.84 2.90 1.09
CA LEU A 126 7.67 3.25 -0.06
C LEU A 126 8.32 1.99 -0.66
N GLY A 127 8.02 1.70 -1.92
CA GLY A 127 8.49 0.49 -2.61
C GLY A 127 9.64 0.68 -3.59
N ASP A 128 10.14 1.91 -3.79
CA ASP A 128 11.27 2.19 -4.69
C ASP A 128 12.60 1.67 -4.15
N VAL A 129 12.75 1.71 -2.82
CA VAL A 129 13.98 1.31 -2.14
C VAL A 129 13.64 0.26 -1.10
N VAL A 130 13.95 -1.00 -1.39
CA VAL A 130 13.77 -2.11 -0.44
C VAL A 130 14.99 -2.20 0.50
N CYS A 131 15.36 -1.08 1.13
CA CYS A 131 16.43 -1.07 2.14
C CYS A 131 15.92 -1.65 3.47
N GLY A 132 16.84 -1.92 4.40
CA GLY A 132 16.50 -2.58 5.67
C GLY A 132 15.43 -1.86 6.50
N GLY A 133 15.28 -0.55 6.36
CA GLY A 133 14.24 0.23 7.06
C GLY A 133 12.85 0.11 6.44
N PHE A 134 12.72 0.28 5.11
CA PHE A 134 11.43 0.09 4.42
C PHE A 134 10.99 -1.38 4.35
N ALA A 135 11.91 -2.31 4.54
CA ALA A 135 11.60 -3.72 4.76
C ALA A 135 11.21 -4.04 6.22
N MET A 136 11.24 -3.09 7.16
CA MET A 136 10.95 -3.39 8.56
C MET A 136 9.54 -3.94 8.81
N PRO A 137 8.45 -3.38 8.23
CA PRO A 137 7.11 -3.91 8.46
C PRO A 137 7.01 -5.41 8.18
N ILE A 138 7.71 -5.87 7.13
CA ILE A 138 7.75 -7.29 6.76
C ILE A 138 8.84 -8.08 7.51
N ARG A 139 9.98 -7.48 7.85
CA ARG A 139 11.11 -8.14 8.53
C ARG A 139 10.78 -8.47 9.99
N GLU A 140 10.09 -7.56 10.67
CA GLU A 140 9.73 -7.69 12.09
C GLU A 140 8.33 -8.27 12.29
N GLY A 141 7.68 -8.70 11.21
CA GLY A 141 6.37 -9.33 11.27
C GLY A 141 5.27 -8.37 11.71
N LYS A 142 5.45 -7.05 11.54
CA LYS A 142 4.41 -6.05 11.78
C LYS A 142 3.28 -6.17 10.75
N ALA A 143 3.60 -6.57 9.51
CA ALA A 143 2.64 -6.93 8.48
C ALA A 143 2.88 -8.37 8.00
N GLN A 144 1.83 -9.20 8.02
CA GLN A 144 1.90 -10.59 7.58
C GLN A 144 1.46 -10.76 6.13
N GLU A 145 0.67 -9.80 5.62
CA GLU A 145 0.13 -9.83 4.27
C GLU A 145 0.67 -8.68 3.45
N VAL A 146 1.14 -8.97 2.24
CA VAL A 146 1.67 -7.96 1.32
C VAL A 146 0.90 -7.96 0.02
N TYR A 147 0.52 -6.77 -0.44
CA TYR A 147 0.04 -6.55 -1.80
C TYR A 147 0.97 -5.56 -2.50
N ILE A 148 1.26 -5.81 -3.76
CA ILE A 148 2.13 -4.93 -4.55
C ILE A 148 1.29 -4.30 -5.66
N VAL A 149 1.31 -2.97 -5.74
CA VAL A 149 0.73 -2.23 -6.86
C VAL A 149 1.76 -2.13 -7.98
N ALA A 150 1.39 -2.60 -9.16
CA ALA A 150 2.21 -2.59 -10.36
C ALA A 150 1.37 -2.20 -11.60
N SER A 151 2.02 -2.08 -12.74
CA SER A 151 1.42 -1.82 -14.06
C SER A 151 2.22 -2.59 -15.11
N GLY A 152 1.76 -2.57 -16.37
CA GLY A 152 2.48 -3.14 -17.52
C GLY A 152 3.78 -2.40 -17.85
N GLU A 153 4.04 -1.24 -17.26
CA GLU A 153 5.36 -0.60 -17.34
C GLU A 153 6.47 -1.50 -16.81
N MET A 154 7.51 -1.70 -17.63
CA MET A 154 8.71 -2.46 -17.30
C MET A 154 9.28 -2.15 -15.90
N MET A 155 9.43 -0.86 -15.57
CA MET A 155 9.99 -0.44 -14.28
C MET A 155 9.09 -0.79 -13.08
N ALA A 156 7.77 -0.86 -13.27
CA ALA A 156 6.85 -1.28 -12.21
C ALA A 156 7.00 -2.78 -11.91
N ILE A 157 7.19 -3.59 -12.96
CA ILE A 157 7.44 -5.03 -12.81
C ILE A 157 8.81 -5.31 -12.19
N TYR A 158 9.86 -4.57 -12.57
CA TYR A 158 11.16 -4.67 -11.89
C TYR A 158 11.08 -4.36 -10.40
N ALA A 159 10.37 -3.29 -10.03
CA ALA A 159 10.14 -2.95 -8.63
C ALA A 159 9.38 -4.07 -7.91
N ALA A 160 8.30 -4.59 -8.49
CA ALA A 160 7.53 -5.69 -7.93
C ALA A 160 8.39 -6.96 -7.71
N ASN A 161 9.22 -7.33 -8.69
CA ASN A 161 10.13 -8.47 -8.58
C ASN A 161 11.18 -8.26 -7.47
N ASN A 162 11.74 -7.05 -7.33
CA ASN A 162 12.68 -6.73 -6.26
C ASN A 162 12.04 -6.72 -4.88
N ILE A 163 10.79 -6.27 -4.75
CA ILE A 163 10.01 -6.40 -3.51
C ILE A 163 9.82 -7.89 -3.18
N CYS A 164 9.50 -8.74 -4.17
CA CYS A 164 9.41 -10.19 -3.98
C CYS A 164 10.72 -10.82 -3.46
N LYS A 165 11.89 -10.36 -3.93
CA LYS A 165 13.19 -10.79 -3.37
C LYS A 165 13.32 -10.43 -1.89
N GLY A 166 12.87 -9.23 -1.50
CA GLY A 166 12.78 -8.81 -0.11
C GLY A 166 11.86 -9.72 0.72
N LEU A 167 10.67 -10.02 0.20
CA LEU A 167 9.72 -10.93 0.86
C LEU A 167 10.30 -12.33 1.05
N LEU A 168 10.91 -12.92 0.00
CA LEU A 168 11.53 -14.24 0.07
C LEU A 168 12.58 -14.33 1.19
N LYS A 169 13.38 -13.27 1.37
CA LYS A 169 14.40 -13.20 2.42
C LYS A 169 13.82 -13.31 3.84
N TYR A 170 12.64 -12.74 4.07
CA TYR A 170 12.04 -12.65 5.41
C TYR A 170 10.89 -13.65 5.65
N ALA A 171 10.36 -14.28 4.60
CA ALA A 171 9.18 -15.15 4.68
C ALA A 171 9.28 -16.29 5.71
N LYS A 172 10.48 -16.86 5.91
CA LYS A 172 10.72 -17.90 6.92
C LYS A 172 10.86 -17.33 8.34
N GLN A 173 11.40 -16.12 8.48
CA GLN A 173 11.67 -15.49 9.76
C GLN A 173 10.42 -14.83 10.35
N SER A 174 9.72 -14.01 9.56
CA SER A 174 8.57 -13.21 10.03
C SER A 174 7.22 -13.82 9.71
N GLY A 175 7.18 -14.86 8.88
CA GLY A 175 5.93 -15.44 8.39
C GLY A 175 5.22 -14.61 7.32
N VAL A 176 5.82 -13.52 6.83
CA VAL A 176 5.22 -12.67 5.79
C VAL A 176 4.92 -13.44 4.51
N ARG A 177 3.80 -13.12 3.85
CA ARG A 177 3.37 -13.72 2.58
C ARG A 177 2.89 -12.67 1.59
N LEU A 178 3.04 -12.98 0.30
CA LEU A 178 2.45 -12.22 -0.79
C LEU A 178 0.99 -12.66 -0.98
N GLY A 179 0.05 -11.74 -0.86
CA GLY A 179 -1.38 -11.97 -1.09
C GLY A 179 -1.81 -11.75 -2.56
N GLY A 180 -1.04 -10.97 -3.32
CA GLY A 180 -1.25 -10.79 -4.75
C GLY A 180 -0.70 -9.47 -5.28
N ILE A 181 -0.76 -9.33 -6.61
CA ILE A 181 -0.44 -8.08 -7.31
C ILE A 181 -1.74 -7.37 -7.68
N ILE A 182 -1.80 -6.06 -7.42
CA ILE A 182 -2.86 -5.19 -7.90
C ILE A 182 -2.32 -4.47 -9.12
N CYS A 183 -2.90 -4.74 -10.29
CA CYS A 183 -2.56 -3.98 -11.49
C CYS A 183 -3.30 -2.65 -11.44
N ASN A 184 -2.58 -1.53 -11.40
CA ASN A 184 -3.14 -0.19 -11.57
C ASN A 184 -2.82 0.28 -12.99
N SER A 185 -3.82 0.17 -13.87
CA SER A 185 -3.65 0.29 -15.31
C SER A 185 -3.01 1.61 -15.72
N ARG A 186 -2.07 1.48 -16.67
CA ARG A 186 -1.45 2.61 -17.39
C ARG A 186 -1.88 2.66 -18.85
N ASN A 187 -2.88 1.85 -19.22
CA ASN A 187 -3.30 1.63 -20.61
C ASN A 187 -2.13 1.16 -21.48
N VAL A 188 -1.33 0.23 -20.95
CA VAL A 188 -0.29 -0.46 -21.74
C VAL A 188 -0.97 -1.58 -22.54
N ASP A 189 -0.50 -1.82 -23.77
CA ASP A 189 -1.05 -2.89 -24.60
C ASP A 189 -0.82 -4.25 -23.95
N LYS A 190 -1.87 -5.09 -23.95
CA LYS A 190 -1.88 -6.42 -23.31
C LYS A 190 -1.42 -6.40 -21.84
N GLU A 191 -1.66 -5.28 -21.13
CA GLU A 191 -1.21 -5.07 -19.76
C GLU A 191 -1.74 -6.14 -18.80
N LYS A 192 -3.00 -6.54 -19.00
CA LYS A 192 -3.65 -7.54 -18.16
C LYS A 192 -2.98 -8.91 -18.34
N GLU A 193 -2.79 -9.34 -19.58
CA GLU A 193 -2.16 -10.60 -19.94
C GLU A 193 -0.71 -10.66 -19.43
N PHE A 194 0.03 -9.55 -19.58
CA PHE A 194 1.38 -9.45 -19.07
C PHE A 194 1.44 -9.63 -17.55
N LEU A 195 0.56 -8.95 -16.80
CA LEU A 195 0.51 -9.09 -15.35
C LEU A 195 0.04 -10.48 -14.90
N GLU A 196 -0.87 -11.11 -15.65
CA GLU A 196 -1.27 -12.50 -15.39
C GLU A 196 -0.10 -13.47 -15.57
N GLU A 197 0.69 -13.34 -16.63
CA GLU A 197 1.89 -14.16 -16.84
C GLU A 197 2.95 -13.90 -15.76
N PHE A 198 3.23 -12.63 -15.45
CA PHE A 198 4.19 -12.26 -14.41
C PHE A 198 3.77 -12.82 -13.04
N THR A 199 2.50 -12.67 -12.66
CA THR A 199 1.99 -13.16 -11.38
C THR A 199 2.05 -14.67 -11.28
N SER A 200 1.69 -15.40 -12.34
CA SER A 200 1.84 -16.85 -12.42
C SER A 200 3.30 -17.27 -12.25
N ALA A 201 4.23 -16.58 -12.92
CA ALA A 201 5.65 -16.91 -12.88
C ALA A 201 6.28 -16.72 -11.48
N ILE A 202 5.84 -15.70 -10.73
CA ILE A 202 6.28 -15.52 -9.33
C ILE A 202 5.47 -16.34 -8.32
N GLY A 203 4.55 -17.18 -8.78
CA GLY A 203 3.75 -18.09 -7.96
C GLY A 203 2.60 -17.43 -7.19
N THR A 204 2.07 -16.30 -7.66
CA THR A 204 0.94 -15.58 -7.05
C THR A 204 -0.18 -15.33 -8.07
N LYS A 205 -1.14 -14.46 -7.72
CA LYS A 205 -2.22 -14.02 -8.59
C LYS A 205 -2.25 -12.50 -8.74
N MET A 206 -2.71 -12.03 -9.90
CA MET A 206 -3.22 -10.68 -10.03
C MET A 206 -4.58 -10.63 -9.31
N ILE A 207 -4.62 -10.06 -8.10
CA ILE A 207 -5.86 -10.06 -7.31
C ILE A 207 -6.94 -9.23 -7.98
N HIS A 208 -6.57 -8.13 -8.63
CA HIS A 208 -7.48 -7.29 -9.38
C HIS A 208 -6.73 -6.42 -10.38
N PHE A 209 -7.46 -6.02 -11.43
CA PHE A 209 -7.04 -5.06 -12.43
C PHE A 209 -7.89 -3.80 -12.23
N VAL A 210 -7.27 -2.72 -11.76
CA VAL A 210 -7.91 -1.43 -11.56
C VAL A 210 -7.76 -0.63 -12.85
N PRO A 211 -8.86 -0.34 -13.58
CA PRO A 211 -8.78 0.41 -14.82
C PRO A 211 -8.43 1.87 -14.59
N ARG A 212 -7.90 2.50 -15.63
CA ARG A 212 -7.62 3.94 -15.65
C ARG A 212 -8.93 4.69 -15.88
N ASP A 213 -9.35 5.49 -14.91
CA ASP A 213 -10.55 6.34 -15.04
C ASP A 213 -10.26 7.77 -14.52
N ASN A 214 -10.72 8.77 -15.28
CA ASN A 214 -10.58 10.19 -14.96
C ASN A 214 -11.36 10.61 -13.69
N VAL A 215 -12.35 9.81 -13.27
CA VAL A 215 -13.08 10.04 -12.01
C VAL A 215 -12.14 10.00 -10.80
N VAL A 216 -11.05 9.23 -10.87
CA VAL A 216 -10.02 9.19 -9.82
C VAL A 216 -9.40 10.58 -9.62
N GLN A 217 -8.99 11.24 -10.70
CA GLN A 217 -8.44 12.59 -10.61
C GLN A 217 -9.48 13.60 -10.14
N LYS A 218 -10.74 13.49 -10.59
CA LYS A 218 -11.83 14.35 -10.11
C LYS A 218 -12.03 14.21 -8.59
N ALA A 219 -12.02 12.98 -8.07
CA ALA A 219 -12.13 12.71 -6.64
C ALA A 219 -10.92 13.27 -5.87
N GLU A 220 -9.69 13.05 -6.36
CA GLU A 220 -8.45 13.57 -5.78
C GLU A 220 -8.40 15.12 -5.74
N PHE A 221 -8.92 15.79 -6.78
CA PHE A 221 -9.05 17.24 -6.78
C PHE A 221 -10.03 17.72 -5.70
N ASN A 222 -11.09 16.97 -5.46
CA ASN A 222 -12.04 17.20 -4.37
C ASN A 222 -11.58 16.65 -3.01
N LYS A 223 -10.36 16.11 -2.92
CA LYS A 223 -9.75 15.57 -1.70
C LYS A 223 -10.54 14.41 -1.09
N LYS A 224 -11.16 13.59 -1.94
CA LYS A 224 -11.99 12.46 -1.58
C LYS A 224 -11.48 11.19 -2.24
N THR A 225 -11.81 10.05 -1.64
CA THR A 225 -11.78 8.78 -2.38
C THR A 225 -12.87 8.78 -3.45
N VAL A 226 -12.74 7.95 -4.48
CA VAL A 226 -13.79 7.73 -5.49
C VAL A 226 -15.08 7.27 -4.83
N VAL A 227 -15.00 6.36 -3.86
CA VAL A 227 -16.18 5.85 -3.14
C VAL A 227 -16.93 6.96 -2.39
N GLU A 228 -16.20 7.90 -1.77
CA GLU A 228 -16.82 9.07 -1.13
C GLU A 228 -17.32 10.11 -2.13
N TYR A 229 -16.62 10.25 -3.26
CA TYR A 229 -16.96 11.23 -4.29
C TYR A 229 -18.20 10.83 -5.10
N ASP A 230 -18.26 9.58 -5.53
CA ASP A 230 -19.35 8.98 -6.31
C ASP A 230 -19.32 7.45 -6.12
N ALA A 231 -20.13 6.96 -5.17
CA ALA A 231 -20.20 5.54 -4.83
C ALA A 231 -20.86 4.67 -5.91
N GLU A 232 -21.58 5.28 -6.86
CA GLU A 232 -22.33 4.57 -7.89
C GLU A 232 -21.53 4.43 -9.20
N CYS A 233 -20.44 5.19 -9.37
CA CYS A 233 -19.63 5.12 -10.58
C CYS A 233 -18.91 3.76 -10.74
N ASN A 234 -18.54 3.45 -11.99
CA ASN A 234 -17.84 2.19 -12.32
C ASN A 234 -16.56 2.01 -11.50
N GLN A 235 -15.77 3.07 -11.33
CA GLN A 235 -14.51 2.98 -10.59
C GLN A 235 -14.72 2.69 -9.09
N ALA A 236 -15.82 3.16 -8.48
CA ALA A 236 -16.17 2.78 -7.12
C ALA A 236 -16.49 1.27 -7.02
N ASN A 237 -17.14 0.70 -8.03
CA ASN A 237 -17.41 -0.73 -8.12
C ASN A 237 -16.13 -1.57 -8.32
N GLU A 238 -15.13 -1.06 -9.04
CA GLU A 238 -13.81 -1.70 -9.14
C GLU A 238 -13.13 -1.75 -7.76
N TYR A 239 -13.11 -0.64 -7.02
CA TYR A 239 -12.56 -0.63 -5.66
C TYR A 239 -13.36 -1.48 -4.67
N LYS A 240 -14.70 -1.55 -4.80
CA LYS A 240 -15.55 -2.49 -4.06
C LYS A 240 -15.14 -3.94 -4.34
N THR A 241 -14.91 -4.27 -5.60
CA THR A 241 -14.48 -5.61 -6.02
C THR A 241 -13.09 -5.95 -5.48
N LEU A 242 -12.12 -5.03 -5.60
CA LEU A 242 -10.79 -5.17 -5.01
C LEU A 242 -10.87 -5.39 -3.49
N ALA A 243 -11.65 -4.58 -2.78
CA ALA A 243 -11.84 -4.69 -1.34
C ALA A 243 -12.41 -6.06 -0.95
N GLN A 244 -13.48 -6.52 -1.63
CA GLN A 244 -14.06 -7.85 -1.38
C GLN A 244 -13.02 -8.95 -1.60
N LYS A 245 -12.28 -8.91 -2.71
CA LYS A 245 -11.25 -9.91 -3.02
C LYS A 245 -10.14 -9.94 -1.97
N ILE A 246 -9.71 -8.78 -1.44
CA ILE A 246 -8.73 -8.74 -0.34
C ILE A 246 -9.34 -9.29 0.95
N ILE A 247 -10.59 -8.93 1.29
CA ILE A 247 -11.31 -9.45 2.47
C ILE A 247 -11.39 -10.98 2.43
N ASP A 248 -11.71 -11.55 1.27
CA ASP A 248 -11.90 -13.00 1.12
C ASP A 248 -10.61 -13.77 0.81
N ASN A 249 -9.49 -13.07 0.60
CA ASN A 249 -8.26 -13.72 0.17
C ASN A 249 -7.75 -14.72 1.21
N LYS A 250 -7.51 -15.95 0.77
CA LYS A 250 -6.89 -17.03 1.56
C LYS A 250 -5.62 -17.57 0.91
N ASP A 251 -5.28 -17.10 -0.30
CA ASP A 251 -4.13 -17.57 -1.05
C ASP A 251 -2.94 -16.66 -0.76
N PHE A 252 -2.06 -17.14 0.11
CA PHE A 252 -0.87 -16.42 0.57
C PHE A 252 0.37 -17.26 0.30
N VAL A 253 1.32 -16.70 -0.46
CA VAL A 253 2.46 -17.45 -0.98
C VAL A 253 3.79 -16.86 -0.53
N ILE A 254 4.83 -17.69 -0.53
CA ILE A 254 6.20 -17.20 -0.59
C ILE A 254 6.49 -17.03 -2.09
N PRO A 255 6.77 -15.81 -2.59
CA PRO A 255 6.94 -15.60 -4.02
C PRO A 255 8.23 -16.25 -4.55
N HIS A 256 8.28 -16.50 -5.86
CA HIS A 256 9.44 -16.97 -6.60
C HIS A 256 9.95 -15.86 -7.53
N PRO A 257 10.81 -14.93 -7.05
CA PRO A 257 11.28 -13.83 -7.88
C PRO A 257 12.04 -14.33 -9.10
N LEU A 258 11.77 -13.72 -10.27
CA LEU A 258 12.43 -14.07 -11.52
C LEU A 258 13.87 -13.55 -11.54
N LYS A 259 14.74 -14.26 -12.28
CA LYS A 259 16.05 -13.72 -12.67
C LYS A 259 15.86 -12.56 -13.65
N MET A 260 16.91 -11.74 -13.80
CA MET A 260 16.81 -10.55 -14.64
C MET A 260 16.54 -10.91 -16.10
N ASP A 261 17.30 -11.86 -16.64
CA ASP A 261 17.18 -12.30 -18.03
C ASP A 261 15.77 -12.86 -18.33
N ASP A 262 15.20 -13.65 -17.40
CA ASP A 262 13.84 -14.21 -17.56
C ASP A 262 12.79 -13.08 -17.55
N LEU A 263 12.99 -12.08 -16.68
CA LEU A 263 12.09 -10.93 -16.59
C LEU A 263 12.21 -10.02 -17.82
N GLU A 264 13.42 -9.79 -18.33
CA GLU A 264 13.68 -9.04 -19.56
C GLU A 264 13.04 -9.73 -20.76
N ALA A 265 13.21 -11.05 -20.90
CA ALA A 265 12.57 -11.82 -21.95
C ALA A 265 11.03 -11.68 -21.91
N MET A 266 10.45 -11.71 -20.70
CA MET A 266 9.01 -11.51 -20.51
C MET A 266 8.57 -10.09 -20.88
N VAL A 267 9.30 -9.06 -20.46
CA VAL A 267 9.00 -7.66 -20.82
C VAL A 267 9.07 -7.48 -22.33
N VAL A 268 10.09 -8.01 -22.99
CA VAL A 268 10.29 -7.92 -24.44
C VAL A 268 9.12 -8.59 -25.20
N LYS A 269 8.66 -9.76 -24.74
CA LYS A 269 7.51 -10.48 -25.32
C LYS A 269 6.25 -9.59 -25.40
N TYR A 270 5.99 -8.79 -24.37
CA TYR A 270 4.81 -7.93 -24.32
C TYR A 270 5.06 -6.52 -24.87
N GLY A 271 6.31 -6.04 -24.86
CA GLY A 271 6.69 -4.71 -25.36
C GLY A 271 6.91 -4.60 -26.87
N ILE A 272 7.10 -5.73 -27.58
CA ILE A 272 7.27 -5.79 -29.05
C ILE A 272 5.98 -6.27 -29.74
N SER A 273 4.88 -6.40 -29.00
CA SER A 273 3.59 -6.74 -29.59
C SER A 273 3.05 -5.57 -30.42
N ASP A 274 3.18 -5.64 -31.75
CA ASP A 274 2.43 -4.83 -32.72
C ASP A 274 0.90 -4.96 -32.56
#